data_AF-A0A7Y6Y5D5-F1
#
_entry.id   AF-A0A7Y6Y5D5-F1
#
_cell.length_a   1.000
_cell.length_b   1.000
_cell.length_c   1.000
_cell.angle_alpha   90.00
_cell.angle_beta   90.00
_cell.angle_gamma   90.00
#
_symmetry.space_group_name_H-M   'P 1'
#
loop_
_entity.id
_entity.type
_entity.pdbx_description
1 polymer ?
#
loop_
_entity_poly.entity_id
_entity_poly.type
_entity_poly.pdbx_seq_one_letter_code
_entity_poly.pdbx_strand_id
1 'polypeptide(L)'
;MKNILYIIFFVGFLTSCTKDFEDLNTNPNAPNSVQPSLLLRQVIYDFGEQMSYEGFVAGDLLGQHRTAVDFNLFDRHDLKSPQLGGNPWDIFYTNLRDNEIILNQARNTAAFAVYEGPALILKAYMAAGLTDLFGDVPYFEAFDGVNGTVKAKYDSQEDIYQSVNGILDNLEKGITAINGYTGSISLEGDILFDG
;
A
#
# COMPACT_ATOMS: atom_id res chain seq x y z
N MET A 1 -25.32 27.00 -51.49
CA MET A 1 -24.10 27.59 -50.90
C MET A 1 -24.25 27.93 -49.41
N LYS A 2 -25.33 28.60 -48.96
CA LYS A 2 -25.58 28.89 -47.53
C LYS A 2 -25.51 27.64 -46.61
N ASN A 3 -26.06 26.51 -47.04
CA ASN A 3 -26.10 25.28 -46.23
C ASN A 3 -24.74 24.57 -46.11
N ILE A 4 -23.83 24.77 -47.07
CA ILE A 4 -22.46 24.23 -47.03
C ILE A 4 -21.61 25.01 -46.02
N LEU A 5 -21.85 26.31 -45.87
CA LEU A 5 -21.17 27.16 -44.89
C LEU A 5 -21.46 26.73 -43.44
N TYR A 6 -22.71 26.34 -43.15
CA TYR A 6 -23.11 25.85 -41.82
C TYR A 6 -22.50 24.49 -41.47
N ILE A 7 -22.33 23.60 -42.45
CA ILE A 7 -21.68 22.29 -42.26
C ILE A 7 -20.18 22.47 -42.00
N ILE A 8 -19.50 23.36 -42.75
CA ILE A 8 -18.08 23.66 -42.54
C ILE A 8 -17.85 24.28 -41.16
N PHE A 9 -18.76 25.16 -40.70
CA PHE A 9 -18.68 25.75 -39.37
C PHE A 9 -18.85 24.70 -38.25
N PHE A 10 -19.76 23.74 -38.41
CA PHE A 10 -19.99 22.68 -37.42
C PHE A 10 -18.83 21.67 -37.33
N VAL A 11 -18.20 21.33 -38.46
CA VAL A 11 -17.03 20.43 -38.49
C VAL A 11 -15.80 21.06 -37.83
N GLY A 12 -15.68 22.39 -37.84
CA GLY A 12 -14.60 23.11 -37.14
C GLY A 12 -14.66 23.04 -35.61
N PHE A 13 -15.84 22.82 -35.02
CA PHE A 13 -15.99 22.70 -33.56
C PHE A 13 -15.56 21.33 -33.01
N LEU A 14 -15.51 20.29 -33.85
CA LEU A 14 -15.15 18.94 -33.42
C LEU A 14 -13.64 18.73 -33.24
N THR A 15 -12.80 19.66 -33.72
CA THR A 15 -11.33 19.51 -33.70
C THR A 15 -10.63 20.37 -32.63
N SER A 16 -11.39 21.16 -31.85
CA SER A 16 -10.85 22.22 -31.00
C SER A 16 -10.89 21.97 -29.49
N CYS A 17 -11.56 20.92 -29.00
CA CYS A 17 -11.89 20.82 -27.56
C CYS A 17 -11.04 19.84 -26.73
N THR A 18 -10.09 19.11 -27.33
CA THR A 18 -9.37 18.03 -26.61
C THR A 18 -7.84 18.05 -26.77
N LYS A 19 -7.26 19.05 -27.44
CA LYS A 19 -5.82 19.01 -27.79
C LYS A 19 -4.87 18.89 -26.60
N ASP A 20 -5.21 19.55 -25.48
CA ASP A 20 -4.34 19.63 -24.31
C ASP A 20 -5.05 19.12 -23.03
N PHE A 21 -6.10 18.31 -23.17
CA PHE A 21 -6.90 17.88 -22.02
C PHE A 21 -6.12 16.98 -21.05
N GLU A 22 -5.29 16.07 -21.57
CA GLU A 22 -4.44 15.23 -20.73
C GLU A 22 -3.34 16.05 -20.04
N ASP A 23 -2.69 16.96 -20.77
CA ASP A 23 -1.64 17.82 -20.20
C ASP A 23 -2.18 18.78 -19.13
N LEU A 24 -3.37 19.36 -19.33
CA LEU A 24 -4.03 20.23 -18.34
C LEU A 24 -4.50 19.48 -17.09
N ASN A 25 -4.83 18.19 -17.21
CA ASN A 25 -5.25 17.35 -16.08
C ASN A 25 -4.10 16.56 -15.45
N THR A 26 -2.90 16.62 -16.04
CA THR A 26 -1.70 16.01 -15.46
C THR A 26 -1.08 17.00 -14.50
N ASN A 27 -1.15 16.70 -13.19
CA ASN A 27 -0.54 17.55 -12.17
C ASN A 27 1.00 17.44 -12.29
N PRO A 28 1.72 18.49 -12.73
CA PRO A 28 3.18 18.42 -12.91
C PRO A 28 3.92 18.33 -11.57
N ASN A 29 3.24 18.57 -10.44
CA ASN A 29 3.81 18.50 -9.11
C ASN A 29 3.64 17.12 -8.46
N ALA A 30 2.84 16.23 -9.06
CA ALA A 30 2.66 14.86 -8.57
C ALA A 30 3.60 13.92 -9.35
N PRO A 31 4.42 13.10 -8.68
CA PRO A 31 5.25 12.14 -9.37
C PRO A 31 4.38 11.05 -10.01
N ASN A 32 4.55 10.83 -11.31
CA ASN A 32 3.86 9.74 -12.04
C ASN A 32 4.50 8.37 -11.79
N SER A 33 5.75 8.35 -11.32
CA SER A 33 6.51 7.17 -10.94
C SER A 33 7.48 7.53 -9.83
N VAL A 34 7.63 6.65 -8.85
CA VAL A 34 8.51 6.84 -7.69
C VAL A 34 9.55 5.73 -7.68
N GLN A 35 10.79 6.05 -7.32
CA GLN A 35 11.85 5.06 -7.20
C GLN A 35 11.57 4.09 -6.04
N PRO A 36 11.81 2.77 -6.21
CA PRO A 36 11.61 1.79 -5.15
C PRO A 36 12.34 2.11 -3.85
N SER A 37 13.54 2.71 -3.92
CA SER A 37 14.32 3.10 -2.72
C SER A 37 13.63 4.16 -1.86
N LEU A 38 12.88 5.08 -2.47
CA LEU A 38 12.12 6.09 -1.75
C LEU A 38 10.85 5.49 -1.15
N LEU A 39 10.15 4.63 -1.90
CA LEU A 39 8.98 3.92 -1.42
C LEU A 39 9.31 2.97 -0.28
N LEU A 40 10.38 2.17 -0.39
CA LEU A 40 10.80 1.24 0.65
C LEU A 40 11.08 1.96 1.97
N ARG A 41 11.84 3.06 1.91
CA ARG A 41 12.12 3.89 3.08
C ARG A 41 10.84 4.45 3.69
N GLN A 42 9.94 4.95 2.85
CA GLN A 42 8.67 5.52 3.29
C GLN A 42 7.79 4.46 3.97
N VAL A 43 7.64 3.28 3.38
CA VAL A 43 6.84 2.18 3.94
C VAL A 43 7.38 1.74 5.30
N ILE A 44 8.70 1.53 5.41
CA ILE A 44 9.32 1.12 6.68
C ILE A 44 9.11 2.18 7.75
N TYR A 45 9.38 3.45 7.41
CA TYR A 45 9.28 4.55 8.37
C TYR A 45 7.83 4.81 8.80
N ASP A 46 6.92 4.97 7.85
CA ASP A 46 5.52 5.31 8.13
C ASP A 46 4.82 4.19 8.91
N PHE A 47 4.98 2.93 8.45
CA PHE A 47 4.40 1.80 9.17
C PHE A 47 4.96 1.69 10.59
N GLY A 48 6.27 1.82 10.77
CA GLY A 48 6.92 1.74 12.07
C GLY A 48 6.45 2.84 13.04
N GLU A 49 6.40 4.09 12.58
CA GLU A 49 5.98 5.24 13.41
C GLU A 49 4.50 5.14 13.78
N GLN A 50 3.63 4.90 12.80
CA GLN A 50 2.18 4.84 13.04
C GLN A 50 1.81 3.64 13.92
N MET A 51 2.40 2.46 13.68
CA MET A 51 2.13 1.28 14.50
C MET A 51 2.75 1.38 15.91
N SER A 52 3.86 2.11 16.08
CA SER A 52 4.39 2.45 17.40
C SER A 52 3.38 3.28 18.21
N TYR A 53 2.76 4.28 17.57
CA TYR A 53 1.70 5.07 18.20
C TYR A 53 0.48 4.22 18.55
N GLU A 54 0.02 3.35 17.64
CA GLU A 54 -1.10 2.42 17.86
C GLU A 54 -0.83 1.44 19.00
N GLY A 55 0.41 0.94 19.09
CA GLY A 55 0.89 0.14 20.22
C GLY A 55 0.84 0.92 21.54
N PHE A 56 1.24 2.19 21.54
CA PHE A 56 1.21 3.03 22.73
C PHE A 56 -0.22 3.37 23.20
N VAL A 57 -1.15 3.69 22.29
CA VAL A 57 -2.49 4.17 22.68
C VAL A 57 -3.52 3.05 22.86
N ALA A 58 -3.54 2.06 21.97
CA ALA A 58 -4.52 0.96 22.02
C ALA A 58 -3.88 -0.32 22.56
N GLY A 59 -2.70 -0.68 22.04
CA GLY A 59 -2.01 -1.93 22.41
C GLY A 59 -1.69 -2.03 23.90
N ASP A 60 -1.03 -1.03 24.47
CA ASP A 60 -0.61 -0.99 25.87
C ASP A 60 -1.81 -0.99 26.84
N LEU A 61 -2.91 -0.32 26.48
CA LEU A 61 -4.11 -0.22 27.31
C LEU A 61 -4.95 -1.51 27.24
N LEU A 62 -5.18 -2.05 26.04
CA LEU A 62 -5.93 -3.31 25.86
C LEU A 62 -5.15 -4.52 26.36
N GLY A 63 -3.82 -4.50 26.21
CA GLY A 63 -2.90 -5.50 26.77
C GLY A 63 -2.66 -5.35 28.29
N GLN A 64 -3.20 -4.29 28.91
CA GLN A 64 -3.05 -3.97 30.33
C GLN A 64 -1.60 -3.81 30.79
N HIS A 65 -0.69 -3.41 29.88
CA HIS A 65 0.68 -3.03 30.23
C HIS A 65 0.73 -1.66 30.91
N ARG A 66 -0.23 -0.79 30.60
CA ARG A 66 -0.44 0.52 31.24
C ARG A 66 -1.93 0.75 31.46
N THR A 67 -2.25 1.80 32.21
CA THR A 67 -3.61 2.31 32.31
C THR A 67 -3.62 3.82 32.13
N ALA A 68 -4.64 4.36 31.46
CA ALA A 68 -4.77 5.79 31.27
C ALA A 68 -5.45 6.43 32.49
N VAL A 69 -4.85 7.50 33.01
CA VAL A 69 -5.45 8.27 34.12
C VAL A 69 -6.63 9.10 33.61
N ASP A 70 -6.51 9.66 32.40
CA ASP A 70 -7.53 10.40 31.66
C ASP A 70 -7.70 9.78 30.26
N PHE A 71 -8.84 10.01 29.60
CA PHE A 71 -9.14 9.44 28.26
C PHE A 71 -9.10 7.90 28.23
N ASN A 72 -9.59 7.26 29.29
CA ASN A 72 -9.55 5.82 29.52
C ASN A 72 -10.57 4.98 28.73
N LEU A 73 -10.92 5.42 27.52
CA LEU A 73 -11.90 4.73 26.68
C LEU A 73 -11.43 3.31 26.32
N PHE A 74 -10.14 3.12 25.98
CA PHE A 74 -9.57 1.79 25.75
C PHE A 74 -9.53 0.93 27.02
N ASP A 75 -9.16 1.49 28.19
CA ASP A 75 -9.21 0.75 29.46
C ASP A 75 -10.63 0.24 29.76
N ARG A 76 -11.64 1.02 29.36
CA ARG A 76 -13.06 0.70 29.50
C ARG A 76 -13.64 -0.08 28.33
N HIS A 77 -12.80 -0.46 27.36
CA HIS A 77 -13.18 -1.21 26.16
C HIS A 77 -14.26 -0.51 25.30
N ASP A 78 -14.31 0.81 25.35
CA ASP A 78 -15.17 1.63 24.50
C ASP A 78 -14.50 1.92 23.16
N LEU A 79 -14.37 0.88 22.34
CA LEU A 79 -13.65 0.90 21.06
C LEU A 79 -14.37 1.65 19.94
N LYS A 80 -15.63 2.04 20.14
CA LYS A 80 -16.46 2.70 19.13
C LYS A 80 -16.54 4.22 19.34
N SER A 81 -16.15 4.69 20.50
CA SER A 81 -16.14 6.12 20.80
C SER A 81 -15.06 6.83 19.98
N PRO A 82 -15.34 8.03 19.41
CA PRO A 82 -14.34 8.79 18.68
C PRO A 82 -13.13 9.12 19.56
N GLN A 83 -11.94 8.69 19.13
CA GLN A 83 -10.68 8.94 19.83
C GLN A 83 -9.50 8.87 18.87
N LEU A 84 -8.33 9.29 19.35
CA LEU A 84 -7.09 9.23 18.59
C LEU A 84 -6.48 7.83 18.70
N GLY A 85 -6.22 7.22 17.55
CA GLY A 85 -5.71 5.85 17.43
C GLY A 85 -6.74 4.76 17.77
N GLY A 86 -6.27 3.52 17.81
CA GLY A 86 -7.06 2.30 18.00
C GLY A 86 -7.74 1.79 16.74
N ASN A 87 -7.45 2.37 15.57
CA ASN A 87 -7.92 1.86 14.30
C ASN A 87 -6.81 1.97 13.24
N PRO A 88 -5.88 0.99 13.19
CA PRO A 88 -4.79 1.00 12.23
C PRO A 88 -5.18 0.58 10.81
N TRP A 89 -6.47 0.42 10.49
CA TRP A 89 -6.94 -0.08 9.19
C TRP A 89 -6.32 0.68 8.01
N ASP A 90 -6.41 2.01 8.00
CA ASP A 90 -5.90 2.83 6.90
C ASP A 90 -4.37 2.80 6.81
N ILE A 91 -3.68 2.63 7.95
CA ILE A 91 -2.22 2.51 8.03
C ILE A 91 -1.78 1.23 7.30
N PHE A 92 -2.42 0.09 7.60
CA PHE A 92 -2.13 -1.18 6.93
C PHE A 92 -2.37 -1.11 5.43
N TYR A 93 -3.55 -0.66 4.99
CA TYR A 93 -3.88 -0.66 3.55
C TYR A 93 -3.05 0.34 2.75
N THR A 94 -2.70 1.49 3.33
CA THR A 94 -1.83 2.48 2.67
C THR A 94 -0.44 1.90 2.45
N ASN A 95 0.17 1.32 3.49
CA ASN A 95 1.53 0.79 3.41
C ASN A 95 1.60 -0.52 2.59
N LEU A 96 0.59 -1.40 2.69
CA LEU A 96 0.50 -2.58 1.84
C LEU A 96 0.36 -2.21 0.36
N ARG A 97 -0.47 -1.22 0.03
CA ARG A 97 -0.60 -0.70 -1.35
C ARG A 97 0.72 -0.15 -1.87
N ASP A 98 1.41 0.67 -1.07
CA ASP A 98 2.67 1.26 -1.50
C ASP A 98 3.78 0.19 -1.66
N ASN A 99 3.77 -0.83 -0.81
CA ASN A 99 4.63 -1.99 -0.95
C ASN A 99 4.31 -2.85 -2.19
N GLU A 100 3.03 -2.95 -2.60
CA GLU A 100 2.66 -3.59 -3.86
C GLU A 100 3.21 -2.83 -5.09
N ILE A 101 3.32 -1.50 -5.02
CA ILE A 101 3.98 -0.73 -6.08
C ILE A 101 5.45 -1.14 -6.19
N ILE A 102 6.17 -1.27 -5.06
CA ILE A 102 7.56 -1.75 -5.04
C ILE A 102 7.66 -3.15 -5.64
N LEU A 103 6.79 -4.07 -5.22
CA LEU A 103 6.79 -5.45 -5.70
C LEU A 103 6.54 -5.54 -7.21
N ASN A 104 5.59 -4.74 -7.71
CA ASN A 104 5.31 -4.64 -9.14
C ASN A 104 6.50 -4.05 -9.91
N GLN A 105 7.16 -3.01 -9.40
CA GLN A 105 8.35 -2.44 -10.03
C GLN A 105 9.50 -3.46 -10.07
N ALA A 106 9.73 -4.19 -8.98
CA ALA A 106 10.79 -5.20 -8.87
C ALA A 106 10.61 -6.34 -9.88
N ARG A 107 9.38 -6.82 -10.06
CA ARG A 107 9.05 -7.91 -11.00
C ARG A 107 9.12 -7.51 -12.46
N ASN A 108 8.82 -6.25 -12.77
CA ASN A 108 8.72 -5.76 -14.14
C ASN A 108 9.98 -5.01 -14.62
N THR A 109 10.91 -4.69 -13.72
CA THR A 109 12.12 -3.93 -14.05
C THR A 109 13.35 -4.62 -13.47
N ALA A 110 14.20 -5.18 -14.33
CA ALA A 110 15.41 -5.92 -13.92
C ALA A 110 16.35 -5.10 -13.02
N ALA A 111 16.40 -3.78 -13.19
CA ALA A 111 17.19 -2.88 -12.35
C ALA A 111 16.68 -2.80 -10.90
N PHE A 112 15.44 -3.20 -10.64
CA PHE A 112 14.79 -3.15 -9.32
C PHE A 112 14.56 -4.54 -8.72
N ALA A 113 15.12 -5.61 -9.31
CA ALA A 113 14.91 -6.98 -8.83
C ALA A 113 15.38 -7.19 -7.38
N VAL A 114 16.32 -6.38 -6.88
CA VAL A 114 16.80 -6.43 -5.48
C VAL A 114 15.70 -6.16 -4.45
N TYR A 115 14.63 -5.46 -4.85
CA TYR A 115 13.53 -5.08 -3.96
C TYR A 115 12.47 -6.17 -3.79
N GLU A 116 12.42 -7.20 -4.64
CA GLU A 116 11.35 -8.20 -4.61
C GLU A 116 11.32 -8.96 -3.27
N GLY A 117 12.49 -9.43 -2.83
CA GLY A 117 12.60 -10.18 -1.58
C GLY A 117 12.16 -9.41 -0.33
N PRO A 118 12.75 -8.22 -0.07
CA PRO A 118 12.34 -7.35 1.03
C PRO A 118 10.86 -6.94 0.95
N ALA A 119 10.33 -6.60 -0.23
CA ALA A 119 8.93 -6.23 -0.39
C ALA A 119 7.97 -7.40 -0.08
N LEU A 120 8.34 -8.63 -0.42
CA LEU A 120 7.56 -9.83 -0.06
C LEU A 120 7.53 -10.05 1.46
N ILE A 121 8.67 -9.86 2.14
CA ILE A 121 8.76 -9.99 3.60
C ILE A 121 7.94 -8.90 4.29
N LEU A 122 8.05 -7.64 3.84
CA LEU A 122 7.26 -6.53 4.38
C LEU A 122 5.77 -6.73 4.14
N LYS A 123 5.37 -7.23 2.97
CA LYS A 123 3.97 -7.60 2.69
C LYS A 123 3.46 -8.61 3.70
N ALA A 124 4.21 -9.68 3.92
CA ALA A 124 3.83 -10.74 4.85
C ALA A 124 3.70 -10.21 6.29
N TYR A 125 4.66 -9.39 6.73
CA TYR A 125 4.65 -8.78 8.06
C TYR A 125 3.44 -7.87 8.30
N MET A 126 3.15 -6.97 7.36
CA MET A 126 1.99 -6.08 7.47
C MET A 126 0.67 -6.85 7.33
N ALA A 127 0.61 -7.86 6.47
CA ALA A 127 -0.57 -8.70 6.29
C ALA A 127 -0.91 -9.51 7.55
N ALA A 128 0.11 -10.05 8.23
CA ALA A 128 -0.05 -10.74 9.52
C ALA A 128 -0.67 -9.79 10.55
N GLY A 129 -0.09 -8.60 10.74
CA GLY A 129 -0.64 -7.61 11.67
C GLY A 129 -2.09 -7.20 11.34
N LEU A 130 -2.41 -7.03 10.06
CA LEU A 130 -3.77 -6.70 9.61
C LEU A 130 -4.76 -7.82 9.97
N THR A 131 -4.49 -9.05 9.54
CA THR A 131 -5.45 -10.14 9.76
C THR A 131 -5.50 -10.56 11.24
N ASP A 132 -4.41 -10.44 12.00
CA ASP A 132 -4.41 -10.75 13.43
C ASP A 132 -5.30 -9.80 14.25
N LEU A 133 -5.41 -8.54 13.81
CA LEU A 133 -6.26 -7.53 14.46
C LEU A 133 -7.73 -7.62 14.03
N PHE A 134 -7.99 -7.92 12.76
CA PHE A 134 -9.34 -7.79 12.18
C PHE A 134 -10.00 -9.11 11.77
N GLY A 135 -9.25 -10.21 11.75
CA GLY A 135 -9.69 -11.50 11.23
C GLY A 135 -9.74 -11.50 9.70
N ASP A 136 -10.88 -11.88 9.15
CA ASP A 136 -11.11 -11.87 7.71
C ASP A 136 -11.08 -10.43 7.18
N VAL A 137 -10.31 -10.21 6.12
CA VAL A 137 -10.08 -8.88 5.53
C VAL A 137 -9.87 -8.97 4.02
N PRO A 138 -10.11 -7.90 3.25
CA PRO A 138 -9.70 -7.86 1.85
C PRO A 138 -8.18 -7.98 1.70
N TYR A 139 -7.70 -9.01 1.00
CA TYR A 139 -6.26 -9.22 0.85
C TYR A 139 -5.85 -9.54 -0.58
N PHE A 140 -6.32 -10.65 -1.16
CA PHE A 140 -5.81 -11.14 -2.43
C PHE A 140 -6.18 -10.23 -3.62
N GLU A 141 -7.31 -9.52 -3.52
CA GLU A 141 -7.82 -8.60 -4.54
C GLU A 141 -7.66 -7.12 -4.14
N ALA A 142 -7.14 -6.82 -2.96
CA ALA A 142 -7.25 -5.49 -2.33
C ALA A 142 -6.42 -4.38 -3.00
N PHE A 143 -5.34 -4.73 -3.70
CA PHE A 143 -4.34 -3.77 -4.19
C PHE A 143 -4.38 -3.57 -5.71
N ASP A 144 -5.53 -3.88 -6.33
CA ASP A 144 -5.72 -3.87 -7.78
C ASP A 144 -6.67 -2.75 -8.27
N GLY A 145 -6.66 -1.62 -7.56
CA GLY A 145 -7.52 -0.47 -7.88
C GLY A 145 -7.26 0.13 -9.27
N VAL A 146 -6.01 0.04 -9.76
CA VAL A 146 -5.62 0.52 -11.11
C VAL A 146 -6.33 -0.26 -12.21
N ASN A 147 -6.60 -1.55 -12.00
CA ASN A 147 -7.34 -2.40 -12.95
C ASN A 147 -8.86 -2.46 -12.64
N GLY A 148 -9.34 -1.66 -11.68
CA GLY A 148 -10.76 -1.46 -11.41
C GLY A 148 -11.31 -2.16 -10.18
N THR A 149 -10.48 -2.84 -9.40
CA THR A 149 -10.93 -3.49 -8.16
C THR A 149 -11.08 -2.46 -7.04
N VAL A 150 -12.32 -1.98 -6.85
CA VAL A 150 -12.66 -0.98 -5.81
C VAL A 150 -13.51 -1.55 -4.66
N LYS A 151 -13.85 -2.83 -4.74
CA LYS A 151 -14.63 -3.57 -3.73
C LYS A 151 -14.09 -4.99 -3.61
N ALA A 152 -12.84 -5.11 -3.16
CA ALA A 152 -12.24 -6.41 -2.89
C ALA A 152 -13.08 -7.17 -1.84
N LYS A 153 -13.30 -8.46 -2.10
CA LYS A 153 -13.96 -9.35 -1.14
C LYS A 153 -13.10 -9.52 0.12
N TYR A 154 -13.72 -9.97 1.19
CA TYR A 154 -12.99 -10.39 2.39
C TYR A 154 -12.49 -11.82 2.18
N ASP A 155 -11.20 -12.03 2.43
CA ASP A 155 -10.55 -13.33 2.42
C ASP A 155 -10.44 -13.84 3.86
N SER A 156 -10.52 -15.16 4.05
CA SER A 156 -10.45 -15.73 5.39
C SER A 156 -9.06 -15.56 5.98
N GLN A 157 -8.96 -15.34 7.30
CA GLN A 157 -7.66 -15.28 7.99
C GLN A 157 -6.82 -16.54 7.70
N GLU A 158 -7.44 -17.72 7.67
CA GLU A 158 -6.77 -18.97 7.34
C GLU A 158 -6.14 -18.94 5.94
N ASP A 159 -6.89 -18.50 4.93
CA ASP A 159 -6.40 -18.40 3.56
C ASP A 159 -5.28 -17.37 3.45
N ILE A 160 -5.42 -16.21 4.12
CA ILE A 160 -4.40 -15.16 4.12
C ILE A 160 -3.06 -15.70 4.65
N TYR A 161 -3.08 -16.61 5.63
CA TYR A 161 -1.87 -17.25 6.13
C TYR A 161 -1.33 -18.35 5.21
N GLN A 162 -2.20 -19.24 4.74
CA GLN A 162 -1.80 -20.54 4.17
C GLN A 162 -1.79 -20.61 2.64
N SER A 163 -2.58 -19.78 1.95
CA SER A 163 -2.73 -19.87 0.49
C SER A 163 -1.51 -19.32 -0.26
N VAL A 164 -1.45 -19.64 -1.56
CA VAL A 164 -0.48 -19.04 -2.48
C VAL A 164 -0.65 -17.52 -2.50
N ASN A 165 0.46 -16.80 -2.44
CA ASN A 165 0.59 -15.36 -2.23
C ASN A 165 0.07 -14.88 -0.86
N GLY A 166 -0.21 -15.80 0.07
CA GLY A 166 -0.44 -15.55 1.48
C GLY A 166 0.85 -15.30 2.26
N ILE A 167 0.74 -15.14 3.58
CA ILE A 167 1.84 -14.74 4.47
C ILE A 167 3.01 -15.71 4.39
N LEU A 168 2.77 -17.02 4.58
CA LEU A 168 3.85 -18.01 4.63
C LEU A 168 4.56 -18.17 3.27
N ASP A 169 3.79 -18.18 2.19
CA ASP A 169 4.32 -18.28 0.83
C ASP A 169 5.10 -17.03 0.42
N ASN A 170 4.64 -15.83 0.79
CA ASN A 170 5.40 -14.59 0.56
C ASN A 170 6.72 -14.59 1.33
N LEU A 171 6.76 -15.08 2.58
CA LEU A 171 8.02 -15.19 3.34
C LEU A 171 9.01 -16.14 2.65
N GLU A 172 8.57 -17.32 2.21
CA GLU A 172 9.43 -18.29 1.52
C GLU A 172 9.95 -17.74 0.18
N LYS A 173 9.07 -17.13 -0.61
CA LYS A 173 9.45 -16.44 -1.86
C LYS A 173 10.41 -15.28 -1.59
N GLY A 174 10.19 -14.53 -0.52
CA GLY A 174 11.03 -13.40 -0.13
C GLY A 174 12.46 -13.82 0.20
N ILE A 175 12.61 -14.86 1.02
CA ILE A 175 13.92 -15.46 1.35
C ILE A 175 14.59 -16.02 0.10
N THR A 176 13.82 -16.69 -0.76
CA THR A 176 14.33 -17.24 -2.03
C THR A 176 14.84 -16.14 -2.94
N ALA A 177 14.11 -15.03 -3.07
CA ALA A 177 14.49 -13.88 -3.88
C ALA A 177 15.76 -13.19 -3.36
N ILE A 178 15.89 -13.01 -2.04
CA ILE A 178 17.10 -12.46 -1.41
C ILE A 178 18.32 -13.34 -1.70
N ASN A 179 18.21 -14.64 -1.42
CA ASN A 179 19.33 -15.57 -1.62
C ASN A 179 19.68 -15.80 -3.09
N GLY A 180 18.69 -15.66 -3.98
CA GLY A 180 18.83 -15.84 -5.42
C GLY A 180 19.28 -14.58 -6.17
N TYR A 181 19.41 -13.43 -5.50
CA TYR A 181 19.78 -12.19 -6.17
C TYR A 181 21.26 -12.21 -6.61
N THR A 182 21.50 -12.14 -7.92
CA THR A 182 22.85 -12.10 -8.51
C THR A 182 23.17 -10.79 -9.23
N GLY A 183 22.33 -9.76 -9.05
CA GLY A 183 22.55 -8.45 -9.66
C GLY A 183 23.63 -7.65 -8.94
N SER A 184 24.03 -6.54 -9.54
CA SER A 184 25.08 -5.65 -9.00
C SER A 184 24.55 -4.40 -8.31
N ILE A 185 23.23 -4.21 -8.27
CA ILE A 185 22.58 -3.03 -7.69
C ILE A 185 22.31 -3.36 -6.22
N SER A 186 22.81 -2.52 -5.31
CA SER A 186 22.54 -2.65 -3.88
C SER A 186 21.10 -2.27 -3.55
N LEU A 187 20.57 -2.86 -2.48
CA LEU A 187 19.31 -2.41 -1.90
C LEU A 187 19.53 -1.03 -1.28
N GLU A 188 18.81 -0.03 -1.76
CA GLU A 188 18.77 1.31 -1.15
C GLU A 188 17.39 1.53 -0.56
N GLY A 189 17.29 2.36 0.48
CA GLY A 189 15.98 2.62 1.10
C GLY A 189 15.70 1.81 2.35
N ASP A 190 16.43 0.72 2.56
CA ASP A 190 16.36 -0.03 3.79
C ASP A 190 17.00 0.75 4.94
N ILE A 191 16.19 1.08 5.94
CA ILE A 191 16.61 1.77 7.16
C ILE A 191 16.65 0.84 8.39
N LEU A 192 16.43 -0.46 8.18
CA LEU A 192 16.50 -1.49 9.21
C LEU A 192 17.85 -2.21 9.20
N PHE A 193 18.38 -2.52 8.02
CA PHE A 193 19.58 -3.38 7.88
C PHE A 193 20.72 -2.79 7.04
N ASP A 194 20.62 -1.53 6.62
CA ASP A 194 21.59 -0.85 5.74
C ASP A 194 21.77 -1.50 4.34
N GLY A 195 20.76 -2.24 3.87
CA GLY A 195 20.71 -2.90 2.56
C GLY A 195 20.92 -4.40 2.61
#